data_AF-A0A0A9W9D6-F1
#
_entry.id   AF-A0A0A9W9D6-F1
#
_cell.length_a   1.000
_cell.length_b   1.000
_cell.length_c   1.000
_cell.angle_alpha   90.00
_cell.angle_beta   90.00
_cell.angle_gamma   90.00
#
_symmetry.space_group_name_H-M   'P 1'
#
loop_
_entity.id
_entity.type
_entity.pdbx_description
1 polymer ?
#
loop_
_entity_poly.entity_id
_entity_poly.type
_entity_poly.pdbx_seq_one_letter_code
_entity_poly.pdbx_strand_id
1 'polypeptide(L)'
;SPNMQIALFVTAFCLSVALFPGETLGSQADVAATKAEDIYQKALDLLKEATQKDVTDYFMKKFDSLKAKLEELRKSVKNRLKGNDKEKVEEVVEKAEKTIEKVEEKVEQRRRRRR
;
A
#
# COMPACT_ATOMS: atom_id res chain seq x y z
N SER A 1 16.92 -18.95 14.60
CA SER A 1 15.84 -18.03 14.99
C SER A 1 15.41 -17.19 13.80
N PRO A 2 14.15 -17.24 13.34
CA PRO A 2 13.70 -16.66 12.06
C PRO A 2 13.50 -15.14 12.09
N ASN A 3 13.67 -14.50 13.25
CA ASN A 3 13.31 -13.10 13.48
C ASN A 3 14.36 -12.09 12.98
N MET A 4 15.50 -12.54 12.44
CA MET A 4 16.62 -11.66 12.05
C MET A 4 16.61 -11.26 10.56
N GLN A 5 15.81 -11.94 9.72
CA GLN A 5 15.78 -11.68 8.27
C GLN A 5 14.81 -10.57 7.87
N ILE A 6 13.71 -10.38 8.62
CA ILE A 6 12.70 -9.37 8.29
C ILE A 6 13.26 -7.95 8.52
N ALA A 7 14.16 -7.77 9.48
CA ALA A 7 14.77 -6.48 9.78
C ALA A 7 15.77 -5.99 8.69
N LEU A 8 16.40 -6.90 7.95
CA LEU A 8 17.39 -6.56 6.92
C LEU A 8 16.78 -6.09 5.60
N PHE A 9 15.54 -6.48 5.30
CA PHE A 9 14.83 -5.97 4.10
C PHE A 9 14.29 -4.55 4.29
N VAL A 10 14.03 -4.14 5.53
CA VAL A 10 13.49 -2.80 5.83
C VAL A 10 14.56 -1.72 5.74
N THR A 11 15.82 -2.02 6.09
CA THR A 11 16.89 -1.01 6.14
C THR A 11 17.53 -0.73 4.78
N ALA A 12 17.63 -1.72 3.89
CA ALA A 12 18.20 -1.52 2.56
C ALA A 12 17.28 -0.73 1.60
N PHE A 13 15.97 -0.76 1.84
CA PHE A 13 14.99 -0.05 1.02
C PHE A 13 14.86 1.44 1.39
N CYS A 14 15.13 1.82 2.65
CA CYS A 14 15.14 3.23 3.05
C CYS A 14 16.32 4.02 2.47
N LEU A 15 17.45 3.36 2.16
CA LEU A 15 18.64 4.03 1.65
C LEU A 15 18.55 4.42 0.17
N SER A 16 17.67 3.81 -0.63
CA SER A 16 17.47 4.20 -2.03
C SER A 16 16.63 5.48 -2.18
N VAL A 17 15.84 5.85 -1.16
CA VAL A 17 14.98 7.04 -1.16
C VAL A 17 15.76 8.34 -0.93
N ALA A 18 16.97 8.25 -0.36
CA ALA A 18 17.77 9.44 -0.02
C ALA A 18 18.63 10.00 -1.17
N LEU A 19 18.71 9.32 -2.32
CA LEU A 19 19.77 9.59 -3.32
C LEU A 19 19.40 10.52 -4.48
N PHE A 20 18.18 11.09 -4.53
CA PHE A 20 17.83 12.04 -5.61
C PHE A 20 17.01 13.25 -5.13
N PRO A 21 17.66 14.29 -4.56
CA PRO A 21 17.02 15.58 -4.36
C PRO A 21 17.25 16.45 -5.61
N GLY A 22 16.23 16.66 -6.44
CA GLY A 22 16.35 17.52 -7.61
C GLY A 22 15.06 17.77 -8.40
N GLU A 23 14.49 18.95 -8.20
CA GLU A 23 13.65 19.73 -9.13
C GLU A 23 12.19 19.29 -9.41
N THR A 24 11.27 19.92 -8.67
CA THR A 24 9.88 20.36 -8.96
C THR A 24 8.82 19.43 -9.60
N LEU A 25 9.17 18.44 -10.43
CA LEU A 25 8.33 17.29 -10.78
C LEU A 25 8.51 16.13 -9.79
N GLY A 26 9.71 16.04 -9.19
CA GLY A 26 10.00 15.14 -8.07
C GLY A 26 9.00 15.31 -6.93
N SER A 27 8.63 16.54 -6.56
CA SER A 27 7.68 16.77 -5.46
C SER A 27 6.30 16.11 -5.67
N GLN A 28 5.76 16.05 -6.90
CA GLN A 28 4.48 15.38 -7.14
C GLN A 28 4.62 13.86 -7.19
N ALA A 29 5.69 13.35 -7.80
CA ALA A 29 6.00 11.93 -7.84
C ALA A 29 6.30 11.39 -6.43
N ASP A 30 7.09 12.12 -5.65
CA ASP A 30 7.44 11.82 -4.26
C ASP A 30 6.20 11.85 -3.37
N VAL A 31 5.35 12.87 -3.49
CA VAL A 31 4.08 12.92 -2.74
C VAL A 31 3.16 11.76 -3.12
N ALA A 32 3.10 11.39 -4.39
CA ALA A 32 2.32 10.24 -4.84
C ALA A 32 2.94 8.91 -4.35
N ALA A 33 4.26 8.78 -4.35
CA ALA A 33 4.99 7.64 -3.81
C ALA A 33 4.75 7.48 -2.31
N THR A 34 4.91 8.56 -1.53
CA THR A 34 4.63 8.56 -0.08
C THR A 34 3.18 8.18 0.21
N LYS A 35 2.21 8.67 -0.59
CA LYS A 35 0.81 8.25 -0.47
C LYS A 35 0.61 6.78 -0.83
N ALA A 36 1.29 6.28 -1.86
CA ALA A 36 1.23 4.87 -2.24
C ALA A 36 1.78 3.98 -1.11
N GLU A 37 2.90 4.38 -0.50
CA GLU A 37 3.51 3.70 0.64
C GLU A 37 2.63 3.71 1.89
N ASP A 38 2.00 4.85 2.21
CA ASP A 38 1.05 4.95 3.33
C ASP A 38 -0.16 4.02 3.13
N ILE A 39 -0.68 3.95 1.89
CA ILE A 39 -1.76 3.03 1.54
C ILE A 39 -1.29 1.58 1.64
N TYR A 40 -0.09 1.27 1.14
CA TYR A 40 0.51 -0.06 1.24
C TYR A 40 0.66 -0.50 2.69
N GLN A 41 1.18 0.36 3.57
CA GLN A 41 1.30 0.02 4.98
C GLN A 41 -0.04 -0.18 5.67
N LYS A 42 -1.01 0.70 5.40
CA LYS A 42 -2.37 0.51 5.92
C LYS A 42 -3.00 -0.79 5.42
N ALA A 43 -2.71 -1.20 4.19
CA ALA A 43 -3.17 -2.49 3.67
C ALA A 43 -2.52 -3.66 4.40
N LEU A 44 -1.22 -3.59 4.71
CA LEU A 44 -0.52 -4.60 5.51
C LEU A 44 -1.08 -4.67 6.93
N ASP A 45 -1.34 -3.54 7.56
CA ASP A 45 -1.96 -3.47 8.89
C ASP A 45 -3.36 -4.09 8.88
N LEU A 46 -4.18 -3.76 7.88
CA LEU A 46 -5.50 -4.39 7.71
C LEU A 46 -5.38 -5.89 7.43
N LEU A 47 -4.38 -6.34 6.69
CA LEU A 47 -4.16 -7.77 6.44
C LEU A 47 -3.84 -8.49 7.75
N LYS A 48 -2.97 -7.89 8.56
CA LYS A 48 -2.63 -8.39 9.89
C LYS A 48 -3.85 -8.40 10.79
N GLU A 49 -4.63 -7.33 10.85
CA GLU A 49 -5.87 -7.28 11.62
C GLU A 49 -6.88 -8.34 11.15
N ALA A 50 -7.10 -8.50 9.84
CA ALA A 50 -7.97 -9.54 9.29
C ALA A 50 -7.51 -10.96 9.64
N THR A 51 -6.21 -11.17 9.83
CA THR A 51 -5.66 -12.48 10.25
C THR A 51 -5.78 -12.73 11.75
N GLN A 52 -5.78 -11.69 12.59
CA GLN A 52 -5.69 -11.81 14.05
C GLN A 52 -7.02 -11.54 14.76
N LYS A 53 -7.84 -10.62 14.24
CA LYS A 53 -9.06 -10.11 14.87
C LYS A 53 -10.27 -10.33 13.97
N ASP A 54 -11.44 -10.39 14.58
CA ASP A 54 -12.68 -10.52 13.85
C ASP A 54 -12.94 -9.34 12.92
N VAL A 55 -13.50 -9.65 11.75
CA VAL A 55 -13.90 -8.63 10.77
C VAL A 55 -15.15 -7.94 11.32
N THR A 56 -14.97 -6.69 11.77
CA THR A 56 -16.04 -5.82 12.28
C THR A 56 -16.49 -4.83 11.22
N ASP A 57 -17.64 -4.19 11.42
CA ASP A 57 -18.10 -3.12 10.53
C ASP A 57 -17.14 -1.94 10.49
N TYR A 58 -16.45 -1.66 11.60
CA TYR A 58 -15.40 -0.65 11.66
C TYR A 58 -14.19 -1.02 10.79
N PHE A 59 -13.80 -2.30 10.79
CA PHE A 59 -12.77 -2.82 9.88
C PHE A 59 -13.19 -2.65 8.41
N MET A 60 -14.43 -3.02 8.07
CA MET A 60 -14.93 -2.86 6.69
C MET A 60 -14.92 -1.40 6.24
N LYS A 61 -15.34 -0.47 7.10
CA LYS A 61 -15.26 0.98 6.80
C LYS A 61 -13.83 1.46 6.53
N LYS A 62 -12.86 0.97 7.30
CA LYS A 62 -11.44 1.28 7.06
C LYS A 62 -10.96 0.71 5.73
N PHE A 63 -11.35 -0.53 5.43
CA PHE A 63 -10.99 -1.21 4.19
C PHE A 63 -11.57 -0.49 2.96
N ASP A 64 -12.85 -0.11 2.99
CA ASP A 64 -13.51 0.63 1.91
C ASP A 64 -12.89 2.02 1.72
N SER A 65 -12.56 2.72 2.83
CA SER A 65 -11.84 3.99 2.77
C SER A 65 -10.45 3.85 2.14
N LEU A 66 -9.75 2.75 2.41
CA LEU A 66 -8.44 2.49 1.84
C LEU A 66 -8.51 2.21 0.34
N LYS A 67 -9.50 1.43 -0.10
CA LYS A 67 -9.80 1.20 -1.53
C LYS A 67 -10.09 2.51 -2.26
N ALA A 68 -10.91 3.38 -1.68
CA ALA A 68 -11.21 4.68 -2.28
C ALA A 68 -9.95 5.56 -2.45
N LYS A 69 -9.08 5.59 -1.42
CA LYS A 69 -7.80 6.34 -1.49
C LYS A 69 -6.86 5.80 -2.55
N LEU A 70 -6.81 4.48 -2.73
CA LEU A 70 -6.01 3.83 -3.76
C LEU A 70 -6.52 4.19 -5.16
N GLU A 71 -7.85 4.19 -5.36
CA GLU A 71 -8.46 4.57 -6.64
C GLU A 71 -8.19 6.04 -6.97
N GLU A 72 -8.30 6.93 -5.98
CA GLU A 72 -7.96 8.35 -6.13
C GLU A 72 -6.49 8.53 -6.50
N LEU A 73 -5.59 7.80 -5.83
CA LEU A 73 -4.17 7.83 -6.12
C LEU A 73 -3.88 7.32 -7.53
N ARG A 74 -4.50 6.22 -7.98
CA ARG A 74 -4.39 5.73 -9.36
C ARG A 74 -4.80 6.76 -10.39
N LYS A 75 -5.94 7.43 -10.17
CA LYS A 75 -6.41 8.52 -11.04
C LYS A 75 -5.41 9.67 -11.06
N SER A 76 -4.88 10.05 -9.89
CA SER A 76 -3.86 11.10 -9.78
C SER A 76 -2.57 10.74 -10.53
N VAL A 77 -2.07 9.51 -10.37
CA VAL A 77 -0.86 9.01 -11.04
C VAL A 77 -1.07 8.99 -12.56
N LYS A 78 -2.20 8.46 -13.02
CA LYS A 78 -2.53 8.39 -14.46
C LYS A 78 -2.65 9.78 -15.10
N ASN A 79 -3.20 10.76 -14.38
CA ASN A 79 -3.48 12.09 -14.92
C ASN A 79 -2.31 13.08 -14.76
N ARG A 80 -1.49 12.93 -13.71
CA ARG A 80 -0.47 13.92 -13.33
C ARG A 80 0.96 13.48 -13.58
N LEU A 81 1.24 12.17 -13.58
CA LEU A 81 2.60 11.65 -13.77
C LEU A 81 2.78 11.10 -15.19
N LYS A 82 3.96 11.32 -15.78
CA LYS A 82 4.37 10.81 -17.10
C LYS A 82 5.83 10.33 -17.03
N GLY A 83 6.21 9.38 -17.89
CA GLY A 83 7.58 8.87 -17.96
C GLY A 83 7.97 7.97 -16.78
N ASN A 84 9.27 7.91 -16.46
CA ASN A 84 9.84 6.97 -15.48
C ASN A 84 9.31 7.16 -14.04
N ASP A 85 8.90 8.36 -13.67
CA ASP A 85 8.35 8.63 -12.33
C ASP A 85 6.97 7.99 -12.14
N LYS A 86 6.19 7.88 -13.21
CA LYS A 86 4.91 7.17 -13.20
C LYS A 86 5.13 5.68 -12.93
N GLU A 87 6.11 5.06 -13.58
CA GLU A 87 6.39 3.63 -13.47
C GLU A 87 6.79 3.23 -12.05
N LYS A 88 7.64 4.03 -11.39
CA LYS A 88 8.02 3.83 -9.98
C LYS A 88 6.81 3.88 -9.06
N VAL A 89 5.94 4.87 -9.22
CA VAL A 89 4.75 5.02 -8.38
C VAL A 89 3.73 3.92 -8.69
N GLU A 90 3.57 3.52 -9.96
CA GLU A 90 2.70 2.41 -10.36
C GLU A 90 3.14 1.08 -9.75
N GLU A 91 4.44 0.81 -9.64
CA GLU A 91 4.95 -0.40 -8.98
C GLU A 91 4.53 -0.45 -7.50
N VAL A 92 4.62 0.67 -6.77
CA VAL A 92 4.21 0.75 -5.36
C VAL A 92 2.68 0.63 -5.23
N VAL A 93 1.94 1.26 -6.14
CA VAL A 93 0.46 1.15 -6.20
C VAL A 93 0.04 -0.29 -6.48
N GLU A 94 0.72 -1.01 -7.36
CA GLU A 94 0.42 -2.43 -7.65
C GLU A 94 0.69 -3.32 -6.43
N LYS A 95 1.76 -3.05 -5.67
CA LYS A 95 2.02 -3.74 -4.39
C LYS A 95 0.92 -3.48 -3.37
N ALA A 96 0.44 -2.24 -3.27
CA ALA A 96 -0.69 -1.86 -2.43
C ALA A 96 -1.96 -2.62 -2.83
N GLU A 97 -2.22 -2.74 -4.13
CA GLU A 97 -3.36 -3.47 -4.66
C GLU A 97 -3.36 -4.96 -4.37
N LYS A 98 -2.26 -5.63 -4.67
CA LYS A 98 -2.11 -7.06 -4.36
C LYS A 98 -2.29 -7.33 -2.87
N THR A 99 -1.91 -6.37 -2.02
CA THR A 99 -2.09 -6.48 -0.57
C THR A 99 -3.55 -6.28 -0.18
N ILE A 100 -4.24 -5.29 -0.73
CA ILE A 100 -5.67 -5.05 -0.51
C ILE A 100 -6.51 -6.24 -1.00
N GLU A 101 -6.16 -6.83 -2.14
CA GLU A 101 -6.83 -8.04 -2.67
C GLU A 101 -6.66 -9.23 -1.70
N LYS A 102 -5.45 -9.44 -1.16
CA LYS A 102 -5.24 -10.45 -0.10
C LYS A 102 -6.06 -10.19 1.16
N VAL A 103 -6.26 -8.92 1.54
CA VAL A 103 -7.13 -8.56 2.66
C VAL A 103 -8.57 -8.97 2.35
N GLU A 104 -9.05 -8.65 1.15
CA GLU A 104 -10.39 -9.01 0.68
C GLU A 104 -10.63 -10.52 0.70
N GLU A 105 -9.70 -11.29 0.13
CA GLU A 105 -9.76 -12.75 0.16
C GLU A 105 -9.82 -13.27 1.60
N LYS A 106 -9.00 -12.72 2.51
CA LYS A 106 -8.98 -13.13 3.93
C LYS A 106 -10.32 -12.84 4.61
N VAL A 107 -10.89 -11.67 4.34
CA VAL A 107 -12.19 -11.25 4.86
C VAL A 107 -13.29 -12.16 4.35
N GLU A 108 -13.31 -12.46 3.06
CA GLU A 108 -14.30 -13.32 2.42
C GLU A 108 -14.19 -14.76 2.95
N GLN A 109 -12.98 -15.31 3.08
CA GLN A 109 -12.74 -16.61 3.71
C GLN A 109 -13.32 -16.67 5.14
N ARG A 110 -13.14 -15.62 5.94
CA ARG A 110 -13.71 -15.55 7.29
C ARG A 110 -15.22 -15.43 7.30
N ARG A 111 -15.81 -14.68 6.37
CA ARG A 111 -17.27 -14.59 6.21
C ARG A 111 -17.88 -15.94 5.87
N ARG A 112 -17.26 -16.69 4.94
CA ARG A 112 -17.71 -18.04 4.57
C ARG A 112 -17.61 -19.05 5.71
N ARG A 113 -16.58 -18.98 6.56
CA ARG A 113 -16.46 -19.84 7.75
C ARG A 113 -17.49 -19.56 8.85
N ARG A 114 -18.14 -18.39 8.82
CA ARG A 114 -19.18 -17.99 9.78
C ARG A 114 -20.61 -18.26 9.29
N ARG A 115 -20.77 -18.62 8.01
CA ARG A 115 -22.03 -19.10 7.44
C ARG A 115 -22.07 -20.62 7.52
#